data_AF-A0A2X4Y9I8-F1
#
_entry.id   AF-A0A2X4Y9I8-F1
#
_cell.length_a   1.000
_cell.length_b   1.000
_cell.length_c   1.000
_cell.angle_alpha   90.00
_cell.angle_beta   90.00
_cell.angle_gamma   90.00
#
_symmetry.space_group_name_H-M   'P 1'
#
loop_
_entity.id
_entity.type
_entity.pdbx_description
1 polymer ?
#
loop_
_entity_poly.entity_id
_entity_poly.type
_entity_poly.pdbx_seq_one_letter_code
_entity_poly.pdbx_strand_id
1 'polypeptide(L)'
;MAHTLCHHQYSAKFRGEVKCERDVLRYRLTCKSIDARWRPDGKTPDAIALVFIVEILYRGCVIGLCDNLGAGYTHRLSQDASALTALQTQEVSS
;
A
#
# COMPACT_ATOMS: atom_id res chain seq x y z
N MET A 1 -3.61 8.27 28.97
CA MET A 1 -4.10 9.23 27.95
C MET A 1 -3.83 8.61 26.59
N ALA A 2 -4.87 8.31 25.82
CA ALA A 2 -4.75 7.63 24.54
C ALA A 2 -4.55 8.65 23.43
N HIS A 3 -3.39 8.62 22.77
CA HIS A 3 -3.14 9.41 21.58
C HIS A 3 -3.74 8.68 20.37
N THR A 4 -4.86 9.19 19.86
CA THR A 4 -5.43 8.75 18.57
C THR A 4 -4.50 9.22 17.46
N LEU A 5 -3.68 8.30 16.93
CA LEU A 5 -2.60 8.64 16.03
C LEU A 5 -3.04 9.03 14.61
N CYS A 6 -4.32 8.87 14.24
CA CYS A 6 -4.88 9.30 12.95
C CYS A 6 -6.42 9.16 12.92
N HIS A 7 -7.16 10.22 12.57
CA HIS A 7 -8.61 10.16 12.27
C HIS A 7 -8.87 9.64 10.84
N HIS A 8 -8.35 8.47 10.48
CA HIS A 8 -8.70 7.86 9.19
C HIS A 8 -9.94 6.98 9.37
N GLN A 9 -11.11 7.53 9.07
CA GLN A 9 -12.34 6.77 8.95
C GLN A 9 -12.28 5.97 7.64
N TYR A 10 -11.65 4.80 7.67
CA TYR A 10 -11.71 3.86 6.55
C TYR A 10 -13.12 3.26 6.54
N SER A 11 -13.93 3.63 5.55
CA SER A 11 -15.26 3.04 5.38
C SER A 11 -15.27 2.22 4.10
N ALA A 12 -15.42 0.91 4.26
CA ALA A 12 -15.80 0.01 3.19
C ALA A 12 -17.27 -0.32 3.37
N LYS A 13 -18.06 -0.14 2.31
CA LYS A 13 -19.51 -0.44 2.30
C LYS A 13 -19.79 -1.36 1.14
N PHE A 14 -20.44 -2.49 1.42
CA PHE A 14 -20.90 -3.44 0.43
C PHE A 14 -22.43 -3.41 0.38
N ARG A 15 -22.98 -3.39 -0.84
CA ARG A 15 -24.43 -3.34 -1.10
C ARG A 15 -24.89 -4.47 -2.01
N GLY A 16 -24.01 -5.39 -2.34
CA GLY A 16 -24.28 -6.52 -3.19
C GLY A 16 -23.19 -7.57 -3.09
N GLU A 17 -23.40 -8.66 -3.80
CA GLU A 17 -22.52 -9.82 -3.84
C GLU A 17 -22.21 -10.20 -5.28
N VAL A 18 -21.11 -10.92 -5.47
CA VAL A 18 -20.71 -11.45 -6.76
C VAL A 18 -21.15 -12.91 -6.83
N LYS A 19 -21.87 -13.29 -7.90
CA LYS A 19 -22.27 -14.68 -8.11
C LYS A 19 -21.14 -15.47 -8.77
N CYS A 20 -21.08 -16.77 -8.50
CA CYS A 20 -20.11 -17.68 -9.10
C CYS A 20 -20.54 -18.04 -10.54
N GLU A 21 -20.57 -17.03 -11.41
CA GLU A 21 -21.00 -17.11 -12.81
C GLU A 21 -19.94 -16.44 -13.69
N ARG A 22 -19.98 -16.72 -15.01
CA ARG A 22 -19.01 -16.15 -15.97
C ARG A 22 -19.35 -14.69 -16.28
N ASP A 23 -18.93 -13.81 -15.37
CA ASP A 23 -19.15 -12.37 -15.45
C ASP A 23 -17.86 -11.57 -15.21
N VAL A 24 -17.94 -10.26 -15.44
CA VAL A 24 -16.84 -9.32 -15.22
C VAL A 24 -17.07 -8.53 -13.92
N LEU A 25 -16.13 -8.65 -13.00
CA LEU A 25 -15.97 -7.75 -11.86
C LEU A 25 -14.99 -6.64 -12.25
N ARG A 26 -15.38 -5.38 -12.10
CA ARG A 26 -14.53 -4.22 -12.41
C ARG A 26 -14.24 -3.41 -11.15
N TYR A 27 -13.05 -2.85 -11.09
CA TYR A 27 -12.63 -1.94 -10.03
C TYR A 27 -12.32 -0.58 -10.65
N ARG A 28 -12.95 0.48 -10.15
CA ARG A 28 -12.64 1.87 -10.53
C ARG A 28 -11.93 2.53 -9.37
N LEU A 29 -10.70 2.97 -9.59
CA LEU A 29 -9.88 3.67 -8.60
C LEU A 29 -9.77 5.14 -9.02
N THR A 30 -10.21 6.04 -8.15
CA THR A 30 -10.00 7.49 -8.30
C THR A 30 -8.97 7.93 -7.28
N CYS A 31 -7.84 8.46 -7.74
CA CYS A 31 -6.78 8.96 -6.88
C CYS A 31 -7.24 10.23 -6.15
N LYS A 32 -7.22 10.20 -4.80
CA LYS A 32 -7.47 11.36 -3.94
C LYS A 32 -6.20 12.15 -3.67
N SER A 33 -5.09 11.45 -3.40
CA SER A 33 -3.81 12.08 -3.09
C SER A 33 -2.63 11.19 -3.41
N ILE A 34 -1.51 11.83 -3.75
CA ILE A 34 -0.21 11.22 -3.95
C ILE A 34 0.77 12.00 -3.07
N ASP A 35 1.40 11.33 -2.12
CA ASP A 35 2.48 11.88 -1.30
C ASP A 35 3.75 11.09 -1.59
N ALA A 36 4.78 11.76 -2.07
CA ALA A 36 6.05 11.15 -2.46
C ALA A 36 7.19 11.79 -1.68
N ARG A 37 7.95 10.95 -0.98
CA ARG A 37 9.22 11.33 -0.35
C ARG A 37 10.35 10.87 -1.25
N TRP A 38 11.22 11.81 -1.58
CA TRP A 38 12.37 11.60 -2.43
C TRP A 38 13.64 11.54 -1.60
N ARG A 39 14.64 10.81 -2.08
CA ARG A 39 15.99 10.84 -1.52
C ARG A 39 16.67 12.19 -1.78
N PRO A 40 17.82 12.47 -1.14
CA PRO A 40 18.59 13.69 -1.39
C PRO A 40 19.00 13.90 -2.86
N ASP A 41 19.05 12.83 -3.65
CA ASP A 41 19.31 12.90 -5.10
C ASP A 41 18.16 13.53 -5.92
N GLY A 42 16.98 13.71 -5.31
CA GLY A 42 15.78 14.25 -5.93
C GLY A 42 15.18 13.41 -7.06
N LYS A 43 15.70 12.20 -7.29
CA LYS A 43 15.33 11.34 -8.43
C LYS A 43 14.80 9.99 -7.99
N THR A 44 15.28 9.50 -6.86
CA THR A 44 14.90 8.19 -6.34
C THR A 44 13.78 8.35 -5.31
N PRO A 45 12.61 7.73 -5.53
CA PRO A 45 11.56 7.73 -4.53
C PRO A 45 12.00 6.88 -3.33
N ASP A 46 12.03 7.50 -2.16
CA ASP A 46 12.26 6.82 -0.89
C ASP A 46 10.98 6.19 -0.37
N ALA A 47 9.85 6.90 -0.49
CA ALA A 47 8.53 6.38 -0.19
C ALA A 47 7.46 7.06 -1.05
N ILE A 48 6.38 6.34 -1.33
CA ILE A 48 5.18 6.87 -1.98
C ILE A 48 3.97 6.38 -1.19
N ALA A 49 3.04 7.27 -0.88
CA ALA A 49 1.72 6.96 -0.34
C ALA A 49 0.64 7.47 -1.31
N LEU A 50 -0.29 6.61 -1.64
CA LEU A 50 -1.41 6.85 -2.54
C LEU A 50 -2.70 6.61 -1.77
N VAL A 51 -3.67 7.49 -1.94
CA VAL A 51 -5.01 7.33 -1.36
C VAL A 51 -6.03 7.34 -2.48
N PHE A 52 -6.94 6.37 -2.49
CA PHE A 52 -7.96 6.21 -3.52
C PHE A 52 -9.38 6.21 -2.93
N ILE A 53 -10.35 6.62 -3.76
CA ILE A 53 -11.73 6.14 -3.68
C ILE A 53 -11.82 4.93 -4.61
N VAL A 54 -12.38 3.83 -4.13
CA VAL A 54 -12.52 2.59 -4.91
C VAL A 54 -13.98 2.22 -5.02
N GLU A 55 -14.43 2.01 -6.24
CA GLU A 55 -15.74 1.42 -6.52
C GLU A 55 -15.57 0.02 -7.11
N ILE A 56 -16.37 -0.92 -6.59
CA ILE A 56 -16.45 -2.28 -7.07
C ILE A 56 -17.74 -2.38 -7.88
N LEU A 57 -17.61 -2.68 -9.17
CA LEU A 57 -18.72 -2.74 -10.11
C LEU A 57 -18.94 -4.18 -10.56
N TYR A 58 -20.17 -4.65 -10.43
CA TYR A 58 -20.62 -5.96 -10.90
C TYR A 58 -21.89 -5.79 -11.74
N ARG A 59 -21.91 -6.35 -12.96
CA ARG A 59 -23.01 -6.22 -13.94
C ARG A 59 -23.47 -4.77 -14.20
N GLY A 60 -22.53 -3.82 -14.16
CA GLY A 60 -22.80 -2.39 -14.38
C GLY A 60 -23.28 -1.63 -13.13
N CYS A 61 -23.50 -2.31 -12.00
CA CYS A 61 -23.91 -1.69 -10.74
C CYS A 61 -22.73 -1.57 -9.77
N VAL A 62 -22.68 -0.48 -9.00
CA VAL A 62 -21.73 -0.34 -7.89
C VAL A 62 -22.23 -1.18 -6.72
N ILE A 63 -21.48 -2.23 -6.38
CA ILE A 63 -21.78 -3.16 -5.28
C ILE A 63 -20.89 -2.94 -4.06
N GLY A 64 -19.81 -2.18 -4.21
CA GLY A 64 -18.89 -1.87 -3.12
C GLY A 64 -18.27 -0.49 -3.29
N LEU A 65 -18.02 0.19 -2.18
CA LEU A 65 -17.32 1.47 -2.11
C LEU A 65 -16.33 1.43 -0.96
N CYS A 66 -15.07 1.80 -1.21
CA CYS A 66 -14.07 2.05 -0.20
C CYS A 66 -13.59 3.49 -0.33
N ASP A 67 -13.80 4.28 0.73
CA ASP A 67 -13.20 5.61 0.82
C ASP A 67 -11.92 5.53 1.65
N ASN A 68 -10.86 6.16 1.13
CA ASN A 68 -9.50 6.19 1.67
C ASN A 68 -8.75 4.84 1.59
N LEU A 69 -8.86 4.12 0.47
CA LEU A 69 -7.96 2.98 0.23
C LEU A 69 -6.51 3.51 0.14
N GLY A 70 -5.69 3.15 1.11
CA GLY A 70 -4.26 3.45 1.12
C GLY A 70 -3.46 2.38 0.37
N ALA A 71 -2.54 2.82 -0.48
CA ALA A 71 -1.49 1.98 -1.05
C ALA A 71 -0.16 2.73 -0.94
N GLY A 72 0.96 2.02 -0.84
CA GLY A 72 2.23 2.70 -0.76
C GLY A 72 3.43 1.81 -0.98
N TYR A 73 4.54 2.47 -1.25
CA TYR A 73 5.86 1.90 -1.36
C TYR A 73 6.76 2.58 -0.32
N THR A 74 7.62 1.80 0.32
CA THR A 74 8.70 2.33 1.14
C THR A 74 9.95 1.54 0.81
N HIS A 75 10.99 2.23 0.40
CA HIS A 75 12.26 1.61 0.12
C HIS A 75 12.86 1.11 1.45
N ARG A 76 12.83 -0.20 1.68
CA ARG A 76 13.62 -0.80 2.76
C ARG A 76 15.07 -0.81 2.32
N LEU A 77 15.89 0.05 2.93
CA LEU A 77 17.33 -0.21 2.95
C LEU A 77 17.48 -1.57 3.63
N SER A 78 17.91 -2.58 2.89
CA SER A 78 18.29 -3.87 3.44
C SER A 78 19.34 -3.63 4.51
N GLN A 79 18.96 -3.75 5.78
CA GLN A 79 19.88 -3.77 6.92
C GLN A 79 20.77 -5.04 6.92
N ASP A 80 20.68 -5.90 5.91
CA ASP A 80 21.36 -7.19 5.84
C ASP A 80 22.65 -7.18 5.01
N ALA A 81 23.13 -6.03 4.52
CA ALA A 81 24.45 -5.97 3.88
C ALA A 81 25.61 -5.84 4.89
N SER A 82 25.34 -5.42 6.13
CA SER A 82 26.36 -5.29 7.19
C SER A 82 26.41 -6.50 8.14
N ALA A 83 25.41 -7.38 8.12
CA ALA A 83 25.43 -8.63 8.89
C ALA A 83 26.18 -9.78 8.19
N LEU A 84 26.30 -9.73 6.85
CA LEU A 84 27.03 -10.74 6.06
C LEU A 84 28.54 -10.51 6.00
N THR A 85 29.04 -9.30 6.26
CA THR A 85 30.50 -9.03 6.35
C THR A 85 31.06 -9.38 7.73
N ALA A 86 30.24 -9.34 8.79
CA ALA A 86 30.69 -9.66 10.15
C ALA A 86 30.85 -11.17 10.42
N LEU A 87 30.31 -12.04 9.57
CA LEU A 87 30.44 -13.51 9.69
C LEU A 87 31.61 -14.10 8.87
N GLN A 88 32.24 -13.32 7.97
CA GLN A 88 33.39 -13.79 7.19
C GLN A 88 34.75 -13.44 7.80
N THR A 89 34.81 -12.61 8.86
CA THR A 89 36.10 -12.25 9.50
C THR A 89 36.48 -13.17 10.67
N GLN A 90 35.66 -14.17 11.00
CA GLN A 90 35.91 -15.04 12.17
C GLN A 90 36.47 -16.44 11.83
N GLU A 91 36.65 -16.79 10.55
CA GLU A 91 37.24 -18.09 10.14
C GLU A 91 38.74 -18.03 9.82
N VAL A 92 39.42 -16.89 10.00
CA VAL A 92 40.89 -16.78 9.86
C VAL A 92 41.54 -16.46 11.22
N SER A 93 41.31 -17.33 12.20
CA SER A 93 42.18 -17.47 13.39
C SER A 93 41.82 -18.76 14.13
N SER A 94 42.33 -19.88 13.64
CA SER A 94 42.66 -21.08 14.41
C SER A 94 43.76 -21.83 13.66
#